data_AF-A0A1Q8S0X4-F1
#
_entry.id   AF-A0A1Q8S0X4-F1
#
_cell.length_a   1.000
_cell.length_b   1.000
_cell.length_c   1.000
_cell.angle_alpha   90.00
_cell.angle_beta   90.00
_cell.angle_gamma   90.00
#
_symmetry.space_group_name_H-M   'P 1'
#
loop_
_entity.id
_entity.type
_entity.pdbx_description
1 polymer ?
#
loop_
_entity_poly.entity_id
_entity_poly.type
_entity_poly.pdbx_seq_one_letter_code
_entity_poly.pdbx_strand_id
1 'polypeptide(L)'
;MCFYRGTLYLCKHSECGKKVTNCADQQDFLAGKSKRKCTRQQVHSMNRVRAASKCARCQRLDVLKERAQKTLKDLRENMDKLQDSSKKEDNLTDESKDQAVHESENQSLDDVSEEKQNAVGAPKDSDASFYI
;
A
#
# COMPACT_ATOMS: atom_id res chain seq x y z
N MET A 1 -26.85 -16.61 18.00
CA MET A 1 -25.87 -15.81 17.22
C MET A 1 -25.76 -16.37 15.81
N CYS A 2 -25.38 -15.57 14.82
CA CYS A 2 -25.22 -16.06 13.44
C CYS A 2 -23.87 -16.78 13.27
N PHE A 3 -23.86 -17.92 12.59
CA PHE A 3 -22.64 -18.69 12.39
C PHE A 3 -22.04 -18.49 11.00
N TYR A 4 -20.72 -18.40 10.96
CA TYR A 4 -19.94 -18.17 9.75
C TYR A 4 -18.87 -19.25 9.61
N ARG A 5 -18.46 -19.53 8.37
CA ARG A 5 -17.24 -20.28 8.09
C ARG A 5 -16.04 -19.43 8.46
N GLY A 6 -15.00 -20.05 9.00
CA GLY A 6 -13.73 -19.38 9.28
C GLY A 6 -12.61 -20.02 8.49
N THR A 7 -11.65 -19.23 8.08
CA THR A 7 -10.39 -19.71 7.52
C THR A 7 -9.27 -19.32 8.47
N LEU A 8 -8.41 -20.28 8.85
CA LEU A 8 -7.17 -20.03 9.57
C LEU A 8 -6.00 -20.24 8.61
N TYR A 9 -5.27 -19.16 8.33
CA TYR A 9 -4.13 -19.18 7.41
C TYR A 9 -2.85 -19.63 8.12
N LEU A 10 -1.84 -20.03 7.34
CA LEU A 10 -0.52 -20.41 7.85
C LEU A 10 0.15 -19.27 8.64
N CYS A 11 -0.14 -18.02 8.26
CA CYS A 11 0.35 -16.83 8.95
C CYS A 11 -0.40 -16.53 10.28
N LYS A 12 -1.14 -17.51 10.84
CA LYS A 12 -1.94 -17.42 12.09
C LYS A 12 -3.06 -16.38 12.09
N HIS A 13 -3.34 -15.77 10.94
CA HIS A 13 -4.50 -14.88 10.78
C HIS A 13 -5.76 -15.70 10.54
N SER A 14 -6.88 -15.21 11.08
CA SER A 14 -8.20 -15.79 10.85
C SER A 14 -9.09 -14.82 10.09
N GLU A 15 -9.91 -15.35 9.19
CA GLU A 15 -10.89 -14.59 8.43
C GLU A 15 -12.26 -15.25 8.52
N CYS A 16 -13.30 -14.43 8.70
CA CYS A 16 -14.69 -14.87 8.65
C CYS A 16 -15.14 -14.90 7.19
N GLY A 17 -15.48 -16.08 6.70
CA GLY A 17 -16.00 -16.30 5.36
C GLY A 17 -17.52 -16.23 5.29
N LYS A 18 -18.11 -17.10 4.46
CA LYS A 18 -19.55 -17.12 4.20
C LYS A 18 -20.36 -17.48 5.44
N LYS A 19 -21.57 -16.91 5.53
CA LYS A 19 -22.55 -17.25 6.55
C LYS A 19 -23.07 -18.68 6.34
N VAL A 20 -23.13 -19.46 7.41
CA VAL A 20 -23.61 -20.86 7.40
C VAL A 20 -25.04 -20.94 7.94
N THR A 21 -25.31 -20.30 9.07
CA THR A 21 -26.65 -20.34 9.68
C THR A 21 -27.06 -18.97 10.24
N ASN A 22 -28.37 -18.72 10.13
CA ASN A 22 -29.02 -17.53 10.69
C ASN A 22 -29.46 -17.82 12.13
N CYS A 23 -29.34 -16.85 13.03
CA CYS A 23 -30.03 -16.91 14.32
C CYS A 23 -31.47 -16.41 14.21
N ALA A 24 -32.26 -16.65 15.25
CA ALA A 24 -33.64 -16.19 15.38
C ALA A 24 -33.78 -14.69 15.04
N ASP A 25 -32.98 -13.82 15.67
CA ASP A 25 -33.02 -12.37 15.39
C ASP A 25 -32.85 -12.03 13.90
N GLN A 26 -32.00 -12.78 13.20
CA GLN A 26 -31.80 -12.57 11.78
C GLN A 26 -32.98 -13.12 10.97
N GLN A 27 -33.55 -14.25 11.37
CA GLN A 27 -34.74 -14.82 10.73
C GLN A 27 -35.94 -13.88 10.89
N ASP A 28 -36.14 -13.30 12.08
CA ASP A 28 -37.21 -12.33 12.33
C ASP A 28 -37.02 -11.04 11.54
N PHE A 29 -35.78 -10.57 11.40
CA PHE A 29 -35.48 -9.45 10.51
C PHE A 29 -35.81 -9.77 9.05
N LEU A 30 -35.41 -10.95 8.56
CA LEU A 30 -35.69 -11.39 7.19
C LEU A 30 -37.19 -11.63 6.96
N ALA A 31 -37.93 -12.03 8.00
CA ALA A 31 -39.38 -12.21 7.96
C ALA A 31 -40.17 -10.90 8.15
N GLY A 32 -39.50 -9.74 8.27
CA GLY A 32 -40.13 -8.44 8.48
C GLY A 32 -40.74 -8.23 9.88
N LYS A 33 -40.52 -9.18 10.81
CA LYS A 33 -41.01 -9.12 12.19
C LYS A 33 -40.15 -8.21 13.07
N SER A 34 -38.91 -7.94 12.66
CA SER A 34 -37.98 -7.05 13.34
C SER A 34 -37.35 -6.05 12.36
N LYS A 35 -37.13 -4.81 12.82
CA LYS A 35 -36.39 -3.78 12.05
C LYS A 35 -34.88 -3.86 12.24
N ARG A 36 -34.38 -4.68 13.18
CA ARG A 36 -32.96 -4.74 13.53
C ARG A 36 -32.32 -6.03 13.03
N LYS A 37 -31.30 -5.88 12.19
CA LYS A 37 -30.47 -6.99 11.70
C LYS A 37 -29.52 -7.48 12.80
N CYS A 38 -29.28 -8.78 12.86
CA CYS A 38 -28.27 -9.34 13.74
C CYS A 38 -26.86 -8.94 13.26
N THR A 39 -26.06 -8.32 14.13
CA THR A 39 -24.66 -7.94 13.88
C THR A 39 -23.65 -8.89 14.50
N ARG A 40 -24.10 -9.81 15.36
CA ARG A 40 -23.22 -10.75 16.07
C ARG A 40 -22.78 -11.88 15.14
N GLN A 41 -21.50 -11.84 14.77
CA GLN A 41 -20.85 -12.86 13.96
C GLN A 41 -20.02 -13.78 14.86
N GLN A 42 -20.22 -15.09 14.71
CA GLN A 42 -19.43 -16.08 15.41
C GLN A 42 -18.99 -17.19 14.45
N VAL A 43 -17.76 -17.66 14.61
CA VAL A 43 -17.22 -18.81 13.86
C VAL A 43 -17.18 -20.00 14.80
N HIS A 44 -17.94 -21.05 14.47
CA HIS A 44 -17.89 -22.31 15.20
C HIS A 44 -16.58 -23.05 14.90
N SER A 45 -16.03 -23.77 15.87
CA SER A 45 -14.78 -24.54 15.72
C SER A 45 -14.83 -25.52 14.55
N MET A 46 -15.94 -26.24 14.39
CA MET A 46 -16.17 -27.18 13.27
C MET A 46 -16.21 -26.50 11.89
N ASN A 47 -16.51 -25.20 11.83
CA ASN A 47 -16.56 -24.46 10.57
C ASN A 47 -15.24 -23.74 10.27
N ARG A 48 -14.16 -24.05 11.00
CA ARG A 48 -12.81 -23.53 10.73
C ARG A 48 -12.05 -24.46 9.80
N VAL A 49 -11.69 -23.95 8.63
CA VAL A 49 -10.82 -24.61 7.68
C VAL A 49 -9.41 -24.04 7.80
N ARG A 50 -8.40 -24.89 7.78
CA ARG A 50 -7.00 -24.45 7.73
C ARG A 50 -6.56 -24.31 6.28
N ALA A 51 -6.10 -23.13 5.91
CA ALA A 51 -5.51 -22.88 4.60
C ALA A 51 -3.98 -22.95 4.71
N ALA A 52 -3.35 -23.71 3.83
CA ALA A 52 -1.89 -23.80 3.75
C ALA A 52 -1.22 -22.52 3.17
N SER A 53 -2.02 -21.56 2.71
CA SER A 53 -1.55 -20.27 2.20
C SER A 53 -1.47 -19.19 3.28
N LYS A 54 -0.71 -18.12 3.01
CA LYS A 54 -0.76 -16.87 3.77
C LYS A 54 -2.04 -16.10 3.42
N CYS A 55 -2.55 -15.27 4.33
CA CYS A 55 -3.69 -14.41 4.04
C CYS A 55 -3.33 -13.34 3.00
N ALA A 56 -4.32 -12.79 2.30
CA ALA A 56 -4.12 -11.78 1.25
C ALA A 56 -3.33 -10.56 1.74
N ARG A 57 -3.54 -10.14 2.99
CA ARG A 57 -2.80 -9.03 3.61
C ARG A 57 -1.31 -9.34 3.72
N CYS A 58 -0.96 -10.54 4.20
CA CYS A 58 0.43 -10.96 4.30
C CYS A 58 1.08 -11.12 2.93
N GLN A 59 0.36 -11.67 1.95
CA GLN A 59 0.86 -11.77 0.58
C GLN A 59 1.20 -10.40 -0.01
N ARG A 60 0.33 -9.39 0.18
CA ARG A 60 0.60 -8.01 -0.27
C ARG A 60 1.84 -7.41 0.40
N LEU A 61 2.03 -7.67 1.69
CA LEU A 61 3.22 -7.22 2.40
C LEU A 61 4.50 -7.89 1.90
N ASP A 62 4.44 -9.18 1.56
CA ASP A 62 5.58 -9.90 0.99
C ASP A 62 5.96 -9.29 -0.37
N VAL A 63 4.98 -9.04 -1.25
CA VAL A 63 5.21 -8.36 -2.54
C VAL A 63 5.81 -6.97 -2.36
N LEU A 64 5.32 -6.20 -1.37
CA LEU A 64 5.87 -4.88 -1.08
C LEU A 64 7.33 -4.96 -0.60
N LYS A 65 7.65 -5.94 0.27
CA LYS A 65 9.01 -6.18 0.73
C LYS A 65 9.95 -6.55 -0.41
N GLU A 66 9.51 -7.43 -1.31
CA GLU A 66 10.30 -7.81 -2.48
C GLU A 66 10.58 -6.62 -3.39
N ARG A 67 9.59 -5.75 -3.61
CA ARG A 67 9.78 -4.51 -4.38
C ARG A 67 10.78 -3.58 -3.70
N ALA A 68 10.64 -3.35 -2.40
CA ALA A 68 11.55 -2.51 -1.63
C ALA A 68 12.99 -3.07 -1.63
N GLN A 69 13.15 -4.38 -1.54
CA GLN A 69 14.46 -5.02 -1.63
C GLN A 69 15.11 -4.84 -3.00
N LYS A 70 14.33 -4.93 -4.09
CA LYS A 70 14.84 -4.66 -5.44
C LYS A 70 15.30 -3.21 -5.57
N THR A 71 14.47 -2.24 -5.16
CA THR A 71 14.85 -0.83 -5.23
C THR A 71 16.11 -0.51 -4.42
N LEU A 72 16.28 -1.13 -3.25
CA LEU A 72 17.50 -0.95 -2.45
C LEU A 72 18.74 -1.57 -3.11
N LYS A 73 18.59 -2.69 -3.82
CA LYS A 73 19.67 -3.29 -4.60
C LYS A 73 20.05 -2.39 -5.77
N ASP A 74 19.08 -1.93 -6.54
CA ASP A 74 19.32 -1.05 -7.69
C ASP A 74 20.01 0.26 -7.27
N LEU A 75 19.58 0.85 -6.15
CA LEU A 75 20.23 2.04 -5.57
C LEU A 75 21.68 1.75 -5.16
N ARG A 76 21.94 0.60 -4.53
CA ARG A 76 23.30 0.20 -4.16
C ARG A 76 24.17 0.02 -5.40
N GLU A 77 23.70 -0.68 -6.42
CA GLU A 77 24.43 -0.88 -7.68
C GLU A 77 24.73 0.45 -8.40
N ASN A 78 23.82 1.42 -8.33
CA ASN A 78 24.05 2.74 -8.91
C ASN A 78 25.10 3.54 -8.12
N MET A 79 25.08 3.47 -6.78
CA MET A 79 26.10 4.10 -5.94
C MET A 79 27.48 3.49 -6.17
N ASP A 80 27.57 2.16 -6.30
CA ASP A 80 28.83 1.46 -6.58
C ASP A 80 29.40 1.88 -7.95
N LYS A 81 28.56 1.96 -8.98
CA LYS A 81 28.97 2.45 -10.31
C LYS A 81 29.49 3.88 -10.28
N LEU A 82 28.84 4.77 -9.54
CA LEU A 82 29.27 6.17 -9.38
C LEU A 82 30.60 6.26 -8.63
N GLN A 83 30.80 5.42 -7.61
CA GLN A 83 32.07 5.38 -6.88
C GLN A 83 33.22 4.86 -7.75
N ASP A 84 32.95 3.89 -8.63
CA ASP A 84 33.95 3.35 -9.55
C ASP A 84 34.24 4.29 -10.74
N SER A 85 33.27 5.09 -11.19
CA SER A 85 33.50 6.14 -12.18
C SER A 85 34.26 7.34 -11.58
N SER A 86 33.95 7.76 -10.35
CA SER A 86 34.66 8.84 -9.67
C SER A 86 36.15 8.51 -9.45
N LYS A 87 36.47 7.27 -9.04
CA LYS A 87 37.88 6.82 -8.90
C LYS A 87 38.66 6.77 -10.22
N LYS A 88 37.96 6.70 -11.36
CA LYS A 88 38.57 6.75 -12.69
C LYS A 88 38.90 8.18 -13.13
N GLU A 89 38.10 9.15 -12.70
CA GLU A 89 38.32 10.57 -13.01
C GLU A 89 39.43 11.17 -12.13
N ASP A 90 39.59 10.70 -10.89
CA ASP A 90 40.68 11.12 -10.00
C ASP A 90 42.09 10.61 -10.41
N ASN A 91 42.19 9.73 -11.41
CA ASN A 91 43.46 9.25 -11.97
C ASN A 91 43.89 9.99 -13.26
N LEU A 92 43.13 11.00 -13.71
CA LEU A 92 43.44 11.78 -14.92
C LEU A 92 43.76 13.26 -14.62
N THR A 93 43.79 13.66 -13.35
CA THR A 93 43.99 15.05 -12.90
C THR A 93 45.21 15.23 -11.99
N ASP A 94 46.27 14.45 -12.20
CA ASP A 94 47.57 14.62 -11.51
C ASP A 94 48.72 15.05 -12.43
N GLU A 95 48.43 15.80 -13.50
CA GLU A 95 49.43 16.62 -14.19
C GLU A 95 48.78 17.91 -14.71
N SER A 96 48.65 18.93 -13.84
CA SER A 96 48.85 20.35 -14.18
C SER A 96 48.44 21.22 -12.99
N LYS A 97 49.43 21.48 -12.14
CA LYS A 97 49.43 22.63 -11.22
C LYS A 97 49.85 23.85 -12.04
N ASP A 98 49.01 24.87 -12.12
CA ASP A 98 49.33 26.23 -11.67
C ASP A 98 48.39 27.32 -12.23
N GLN A 99 48.11 28.28 -11.34
CA GLN A 99 47.72 29.69 -11.54
C GLN A 99 46.24 30.14 -11.60
N ALA A 100 45.90 30.84 -10.50
CA ALA A 100 45.45 32.25 -10.47
C ALA A 100 43.96 32.58 -10.62
N VAL A 101 43.34 32.80 -9.44
CA VAL A 101 42.45 33.91 -9.02
C VAL A 101 41.84 34.80 -10.12
N HIS A 102 40.50 34.85 -10.16
CA HIS A 102 39.80 36.14 -10.22
C HIS A 102 38.36 36.01 -9.68
N GLU A 103 38.07 36.78 -8.62
CA GLU A 103 36.71 37.10 -8.18
C GLU A 103 36.05 38.06 -9.18
N SER A 104 34.75 37.92 -9.42
CA SER A 104 33.88 39.09 -9.56
C SER A 104 32.43 38.73 -9.28
N GLU A 105 31.84 39.58 -8.46
CA GLU A 105 30.51 39.50 -7.88
C GLU A 105 29.39 39.87 -8.86
N ASN A 106 28.18 39.48 -8.43
CA ASN A 106 26.97 40.31 -8.29
C ASN A 106 25.74 40.02 -9.18
N GLN A 107 24.64 39.76 -8.44
CA GLN A 107 23.26 40.27 -8.59
C GLN A 107 22.41 39.64 -9.73
N SER A 108 21.13 39.29 -9.58
CA SER A 108 20.09 39.67 -8.62
C SER A 108 18.81 38.82 -8.80
N LEU A 109 18.09 38.62 -7.69
CA LEU A 109 16.63 38.65 -7.46
C LEU A 109 15.65 37.82 -8.33
N ASP A 110 14.89 37.01 -7.57
CA ASP A 110 13.45 36.71 -7.64
C ASP A 110 12.84 36.13 -8.94
N ASP A 111 12.18 34.97 -8.84
CA ASP A 111 10.71 34.92 -8.84
C ASP A 111 10.19 33.51 -8.48
N VAL A 112 8.94 33.48 -8.05
CA VAL A 112 8.20 32.43 -7.35
C VAL A 112 7.55 31.46 -8.33
N SER A 113 7.54 30.16 -8.04
CA SER A 113 6.33 29.32 -8.23
C SER A 113 6.45 27.93 -7.60
N GLU A 114 5.76 27.76 -6.47
CA GLU A 114 5.31 26.46 -5.99
C GLU A 114 4.17 25.94 -6.90
N GLU A 115 4.41 24.90 -7.70
CA GLU A 115 3.32 24.08 -8.25
C GLU A 115 3.05 22.88 -7.33
N LYS A 116 2.18 23.09 -6.34
CA LYS A 116 1.41 22.02 -5.72
C LYS A 116 0.13 21.80 -6.52
N GLN A 117 0.15 20.84 -7.44
CA GLN A 117 -1.08 20.24 -7.94
C GLN A 117 -1.31 18.93 -7.19
N ASN A 118 -2.28 18.92 -6.27
CA ASN A 118 -3.15 17.75 -6.04
C ASN A 118 -4.28 18.11 -5.08
N ALA A 119 -5.39 18.58 -5.65
CA ALA A 119 -6.68 18.65 -4.98
C ALA A 119 -7.63 17.61 -5.59
N VAL A 120 -7.87 16.56 -4.81
CA VAL A 120 -9.18 15.94 -4.53
C VAL A 120 -10.09 15.68 -5.74
N GLY A 121 -10.03 14.43 -6.23
CA GLY A 121 -11.15 13.83 -6.95
C GLY A 121 -12.30 13.52 -6.00
N ALA A 122 -13.44 14.17 -6.20
CA ALA A 122 -14.73 13.77 -5.65
C ALA A 122 -15.71 13.60 -6.83
N PRO A 123 -16.17 12.39 -7.16
CA PRO A 123 -17.31 12.22 -8.04
C PRO A 123 -18.60 12.46 -7.23
N LYS A 124 -19.38 13.46 -7.63
CA LYS A 124 -20.77 13.63 -7.21
C LYS A 124 -21.65 12.82 -8.16
N ASP A 125 -22.26 11.79 -7.63
CA ASP A 125 -23.41 11.13 -8.24
C ASP A 125 -24.63 12.04 -8.13
N SER A 126 -25.24 12.40 -9.26
CA SER A 126 -26.64 12.83 -9.27
C SER A 126 -27.28 12.52 -10.64
N ASP A 127 -28.44 11.87 -10.54
CA ASP A 127 -29.48 11.70 -11.55
C ASP A 127 -29.32 10.65 -12.64
N ALA A 128 -29.69 9.42 -12.29
CA ALA A 128 -30.37 8.53 -13.21
C ALA A 128 -31.64 8.00 -12.55
N SER A 129 -32.73 8.76 -12.75
CA SER A 129 -34.10 8.29 -12.59
C SER A 129 -34.36 7.28 -13.71
N PHE A 130 -34.58 6.01 -13.38
CA PHE A 130 -35.09 5.03 -14.33
C PHE A 130 -36.21 4.23 -13.66
N TYR A 131 -37.42 4.43 -14.20
CA TYR A 131 -38.64 3.68 -13.94
C TYR A 131 -38.43 2.18 -14.16
N ILE A 132 -38.84 1.34 -13.19
CA ILE A 132 -39.78 0.20 -13.36
C ILE A 132 -40.58 0.07 -12.06
#